data_AF-A0A3D0TS24-F1
#
_entry.id   AF-A0A3D0TS24-F1
#
_cell.length_a   1.000
_cell.length_b   1.000
_cell.length_c   1.000
_cell.angle_alpha   90.00
_cell.angle_beta   90.00
_cell.angle_gamma   90.00
#
_symmetry.space_group_name_H-M   'P 1'
#
loop_
_entity.id
_entity.type
_entity.pdbx_description
1 polymer ?
#
loop_
_entity_poly.entity_id
_entity_poly.type
_entity_poly.pdbx_seq_one_letter_code
_entity_poly.pdbx_strand_id
1 'polypeptide(L)'
;MEKRPALAQGSLQSLIKTLDLPDKKEKRLLKVIDKLGKELAREHKKEKVEKLKTEQAFKHLLKIIEQYQKKKVLSADEASELISVVENIQSKVVK
;
A
#
# COMPACT_ATOMS: atom_id res chain seq x y z
N MET A 1 -24.74 0.04 -3.98
CA MET A 1 -23.57 0.15 -4.88
C MET A 1 -22.45 0.89 -4.15
N GLU A 2 -21.66 0.20 -3.32
CA GLU A 2 -20.49 0.83 -2.69
C GLU A 2 -19.28 0.68 -3.62
N LYS A 3 -19.03 1.71 -4.43
CA LYS A 3 -17.78 1.85 -5.19
C LYS A 3 -16.67 2.38 -4.29
N ARG A 4 -16.03 1.57 -3.44
CA ARG A 4 -14.85 2.04 -2.69
C ARG A 4 -13.76 0.97 -2.46
N PRO A 5 -13.00 0.65 -3.51
CA PRO A 5 -11.55 0.48 -3.33
C PRO A 5 -10.69 1.48 -4.12
N ALA A 6 -11.25 2.18 -5.12
CA ALA A 6 -10.49 3.06 -6.02
C ALA A 6 -9.93 4.33 -5.35
N LEU A 7 -10.59 4.87 -4.32
CA LEU A 7 -10.16 6.09 -3.63
C LEU A 7 -8.89 5.89 -2.79
N ALA A 8 -8.70 4.68 -2.24
CA ALA A 8 -7.56 4.35 -1.37
C ALA A 8 -6.23 4.30 -2.14
N GLN A 9 -6.26 3.73 -3.34
CA GLN A 9 -5.06 3.51 -4.16
C GLN A 9 -4.54 4.82 -4.77
N GLY A 10 -5.44 5.73 -5.14
CA GLY A 10 -5.08 7.05 -5.68
C GLY A 10 -4.38 7.95 -4.67
N SER A 11 -4.77 7.90 -3.38
CA SER A 11 -4.11 8.64 -2.31
C SER A 11 -2.68 8.16 -2.06
N LEU A 12 -2.45 6.85 -2.00
CA LEU A 12 -1.10 6.28 -1.84
C LEU A 12 -0.18 6.60 -3.01
N GLN A 13 -0.66 6.47 -4.24
CA GLN A 13 0.14 6.78 -5.43
C GLN A 13 0.50 8.27 -5.50
N SER A 14 -0.43 9.15 -5.14
CA SER A 14 -0.17 10.59 -5.10
C SER A 14 0.88 10.92 -4.04
N LEU A 15 0.77 10.33 -2.84
CA LEU A 15 1.75 10.53 -1.77
C LEU A 15 3.14 10.03 -2.16
N ILE A 16 3.26 8.90 -2.84
CA ILE A 16 4.57 8.42 -3.34
C ILE A 16 5.21 9.37 -4.34
N LYS A 17 4.40 9.98 -5.20
CA LYS A 17 4.90 10.95 -6.18
C LYS A 17 5.34 12.27 -5.53
N THR A 18 4.90 12.57 -4.30
CA THR A 18 5.37 13.75 -3.57
C THR A 18 6.65 13.50 -2.78
N LEU A 19 7.08 12.24 -2.62
CA LEU A 19 8.19 11.84 -1.75
C LEU A 19 9.60 12.01 -2.35
N ASP A 20 9.74 12.76 -3.46
CA ASP A 20 11.00 12.99 -4.20
C ASP A 20 11.96 11.78 -4.21
N LEU A 21 11.38 10.61 -4.48
CA LEU A 21 12.07 9.34 -4.36
C LEU A 21 12.93 9.07 -5.61
N PRO A 22 14.07 8.38 -5.47
CA PRO A 22 14.80 7.90 -6.63
C PRO A 22 13.90 7.04 -7.52
N ASP A 23 13.89 7.32 -8.83
CA ASP A 23 13.09 6.69 -9.88
C ASP A 23 12.83 5.18 -9.70
N LYS A 24 13.90 4.42 -9.41
CA LYS A 24 13.84 2.96 -9.22
C LYS A 24 13.01 2.56 -7.99
N LYS A 25 13.04 3.35 -6.93
CA LYS A 25 12.35 3.10 -5.65
C LYS A 25 10.90 3.58 -5.71
N GLU A 26 10.66 4.72 -6.35
CA GLU A 26 9.31 5.21 -6.64
C GLU A 26 8.54 4.17 -7.46
N LYS A 27 9.09 3.74 -8.61
CA LYS A 27 8.49 2.71 -9.46
C LYS A 27 8.24 1.40 -8.71
N ARG A 28 9.13 1.05 -7.77
CA ARG A 28 8.98 -0.16 -6.96
C ARG A 28 7.81 -0.03 -5.99
N LEU A 29 7.66 1.09 -5.29
CA LEU A 29 6.53 1.35 -4.40
C LEU A 29 5.21 1.41 -5.18
N LEU A 30 5.17 2.14 -6.30
CA LEU A 30 4.00 2.21 -7.17
C LEU A 30 3.57 0.83 -7.66
N LYS A 31 4.52 -0.04 -8.03
CA LYS A 31 4.23 -1.42 -8.47
C LYS A 31 3.66 -2.29 -7.34
N VAL A 32 4.12 -2.11 -6.11
CA VAL A 32 3.59 -2.85 -4.94
C VAL A 32 2.16 -2.41 -4.65
N ILE A 33 1.87 -1.11 -4.73
CA ILE A 33 0.50 -0.58 -4.56
C ILE A 33 -0.43 -0.99 -5.69
N ASP A 34 0.06 -1.02 -6.93
CA ASP A 34 -0.69 -1.57 -8.07
C ASP A 34 -1.07 -3.04 -7.83
N LYS A 35 -0.12 -3.83 -7.33
CA LYS A 35 -0.35 -5.24 -6.98
C LYS A 35 -1.34 -5.38 -5.82
N LEU A 36 -1.24 -4.53 -4.79
CA LEU A 36 -2.19 -4.49 -3.67
C LEU A 36 -3.61 -4.23 -4.18
N GLY A 37 -3.81 -3.22 -5.03
CA GLY A 37 -5.13 -2.91 -5.61
C GLY A 37 -5.71 -4.05 -6.43
N LYS A 38 -4.87 -4.79 -7.16
CA LYS A 38 -5.29 -5.99 -7.91
C LYS A 38 -5.70 -7.15 -7.01
N GLU A 39 -4.99 -7.40 -5.91
CA GLU A 39 -5.36 -8.45 -4.95
C GLU A 39 -6.66 -8.07 -4.23
N LEU A 40 -6.83 -6.82 -3.81
CA LEU A 40 -8.09 -6.30 -3.24
C LEU A 40 -9.27 -6.45 -4.21
N ALA A 41 -9.06 -6.19 -5.51
CA ALA A 41 -10.10 -6.36 -6.52
C ALA A 41 -10.48 -7.84 -6.77
N ARG A 42 -9.57 -8.77 -6.48
CA ARG A 42 -9.81 -10.22 -6.61
C ARG A 42 -10.59 -10.77 -5.43
N GLU A 43 -10.36 -10.23 -4.23
CA GLU A 43 -10.95 -10.66 -2.96
C GLU A 43 -12.49 -10.83 -2.98
N HIS A 44 -13.17 -10.12 -3.88
CA HIS A 44 -14.61 -10.27 -4.15
C HIS A 44 -15.04 -11.67 -4.65
N LYS A 45 -14.13 -12.57 -5.06
CA LYS A 45 -14.49 -13.90 -5.61
C LYS A 45 -14.27 -15.09 -4.69
N LYS A 46 -13.40 -15.02 -3.67
CA LYS A 46 -13.06 -16.15 -2.76
C LYS A 46 -12.66 -15.67 -1.35
N GLU A 47 -13.62 -15.53 -0.45
CA GLU A 47 -13.50 -14.80 0.83
C GLU A 47 -12.30 -15.18 1.73
N LYS A 48 -12.04 -16.46 2.03
CA LYS A 48 -11.01 -16.80 3.05
C LYS A 48 -9.57 -16.79 2.54
N VAL A 49 -9.32 -17.35 1.35
CA VAL A 49 -7.96 -17.48 0.81
C VAL A 49 -7.43 -16.14 0.31
N GLU A 50 -8.32 -15.28 -0.22
CA GLU A 50 -7.89 -14.00 -0.74
C GLU A 50 -7.73 -12.95 0.35
N LYS A 51 -8.50 -13.00 1.45
CA LYS A 51 -8.26 -12.18 2.65
C LYS A 51 -6.85 -12.38 3.23
N LEU A 52 -6.39 -13.64 3.31
CA LEU A 52 -5.01 -13.95 3.73
C LEU A 52 -3.95 -13.39 2.78
N LYS A 53 -4.20 -13.40 1.46
CA LYS A 53 -3.27 -12.83 0.47
C LYS A 53 -3.22 -11.32 0.57
N THR A 54 -4.36 -10.68 0.79
CA THR A 54 -4.46 -9.25 1.00
C THR A 54 -3.73 -8.82 2.27
N GLU A 55 -3.92 -9.51 3.39
CA GLU A 55 -3.17 -9.24 4.62
C GLU A 55 -1.65 -9.41 4.42
N GLN A 56 -1.23 -10.44 3.69
CA GLN A 56 0.18 -10.63 3.34
C GLN A 56 0.71 -9.50 2.44
N ALA A 57 -0.10 -9.01 1.50
CA ALA A 57 0.27 -7.90 0.63
C ALA A 57 0.44 -6.58 1.42
N PHE A 58 -0.44 -6.31 2.38
CA PHE A 58 -0.30 -5.19 3.31
C PHE A 58 0.97 -5.31 4.17
N LYS A 59 1.20 -6.48 4.79
CA LYS A 59 2.43 -6.74 5.56
C LYS A 59 3.69 -6.56 4.72
N HIS A 60 3.67 -6.99 3.47
CA HIS A 60 4.80 -6.81 2.55
C HIS A 60 5.05 -5.32 2.29
N LEU A 61 4.01 -4.53 2.01
CA LEU A 61 4.12 -3.10 1.76
C LEU A 61 4.69 -2.36 2.98
N LEU A 62 4.18 -2.63 4.19
CA LEU A 62 4.71 -2.06 5.43
C LEU A 62 6.19 -2.37 5.62
N LYS A 63 6.60 -3.63 5.40
CA LYS A 63 8.01 -4.03 5.50
C LYS A 63 8.91 -3.31 4.49
N ILE A 64 8.42 -3.01 3.29
CA ILE A 64 9.18 -2.21 2.30
C ILE A 64 9.36 -0.78 2.81
N ILE A 65 8.30 -0.17 3.35
CA ILE A 65 8.34 1.20 3.88
C ILE A 65 9.34 1.29 5.05
N GLU A 66 9.29 0.35 5.99
CA GLU A 66 10.27 0.26 7.09
C GLU A 66 11.70 0.08 6.59
N GLN A 67 11.92 -0.76 5.57
CA GLN A 67 13.24 -0.93 4.97
C GLN A 67 13.74 0.36 4.30
N TYR A 68 12.83 1.13 3.70
CA TYR A 68 13.16 2.39 3.06
C TYR A 68 13.51 3.46 4.09
N GLN A 69 12.79 3.51 5.22
CA GLN A 69 13.15 4.33 6.37
C GLN A 69 14.54 3.95 6.91
N LYS A 70 14.81 2.67 7.19
CA LYS A 70 16.11 2.18 7.69
C LYS A 70 17.26 2.50 6.74
N LYS A 71 17.00 2.50 5.43
CA LYS A 71 17.97 2.84 4.39
C LYS A 71 18.06 4.35 4.11
N LYS A 72 17.40 5.20 4.94
CA LYS A 72 17.32 6.67 4.77
C LYS A 72 16.83 7.10 3.39
N VAL A 73 15.95 6.29 2.81
CA VAL A 73 15.26 6.57 1.55
C VAL A 73 14.04 7.43 1.80
N LEU A 74 13.33 7.10 2.87
CA LEU A 74 12.23 7.88 3.42
C LEU A 74 12.72 8.47 4.73
N SER A 75 12.33 9.70 5.00
CA SER A 75 12.41 10.28 6.34
C SER A 75 11.48 9.52 7.31
N ALA A 76 11.66 9.76 8.61
CA ALA A 76 10.79 9.15 9.62
C ALA A 76 9.33 9.59 9.43
N ASP A 77 9.11 10.88 9.14
CA ASP A 77 7.79 11.45 8.87
C ASP A 77 7.14 10.83 7.63
N GLU A 78 7.89 10.77 6.52
CA GLU A 78 7.42 10.21 5.26
C GLU A 78 7.04 8.72 5.38
N ALA A 79 7.87 7.95 6.10
CA ALA A 79 7.58 6.55 6.37
C ALA A 79 6.35 6.40 7.28
N SER A 80 6.22 7.23 8.31
CA SER A 80 5.09 7.21 9.25
C SER A 80 3.78 7.58 8.55
N GLU A 81 3.81 8.56 7.65
CA GLU A 81 2.66 8.97 6.85
C GLU A 81 2.22 7.86 5.90
N LEU A 82 3.16 7.24 5.18
CA LEU A 82 2.89 6.08 4.34
C LEU A 82 2.30 4.91 5.14
N ILE A 83 2.88 4.58 6.29
CA ILE A 83 2.37 3.51 7.16
C ILE A 83 0.94 3.82 7.60
N SER A 84 0.67 5.05 8.06
CA SER A 84 -0.65 5.47 8.52
C SER A 84 -1.71 5.35 7.42
N VAL A 85 -1.37 5.75 6.19
CA VAL A 85 -2.29 5.59 5.04
C VAL A 85 -2.53 4.11 4.73
N VAL A 86 -1.48 3.28 4.74
CA VAL A 86 -1.59 1.83 4.49
C VAL A 86 -2.46 1.14 5.55
N GLU A 87 -2.27 1.45 6.82
CA GLU A 87 -3.06 0.88 7.93
C GLU A 87 -4.54 1.31 7.86
N ASN A 88 -4.80 2.58 7.54
CA ASN A 88 -6.17 3.09 7.36
C ASN A 88 -6.89 2.37 6.21
N ILE A 89 -6.18 2.05 5.12
CA ILE A 89 -6.75 1.28 4.01
C ILE A 89 -6.98 -0.17 4.44
N GLN A 90 -6.01 -0.80 5.10
CA GLN A 90 -6.15 -2.17 5.60
C GLN A 90 -7.37 -2.30 6.52
N SER A 91 -7.56 -1.38 7.47
CA SER A 91 -8.71 -1.38 8.38
C SER A 91 -10.07 -1.25 7.66
N LYS A 92 -10.09 -0.59 6.50
CA LYS A 92 -11.30 -0.40 5.69
C LYS A 92 -11.64 -1.60 4.82
N VAL A 93 -10.65 -2.36 4.37
CA VAL A 93 -10.86 -3.47 3.43
C VAL A 93 -10.81 -4.84 4.11
N VAL A 94 -9.95 -4.99 5.12
CA VAL A 94 -9.88 -6.19 5.96
C VAL A 94 -10.80 -5.99 7.17
N LYS A 95 -12.12 -6.04 6.95
CA LYS A 95 -13.12 -6.26 8.01
C LYS A 95 -13.60 -7.69 7.98
#